data_AF-A0A5A7SC43-F1
#
_entry.id   AF-A0A5A7SC43-F1
#
_cell.length_a   1.000
_cell.length_b   1.000
_cell.length_c   1.000
_cell.angle_alpha   90.00
_cell.angle_beta   90.00
_cell.angle_gamma   90.00
#
_symmetry.space_group_name_H-M   'P 1'
#
loop_
_entity.id
_entity.type
_entity.pdbx_description
1 polymer ?
#
loop_
_entity_poly.entity_id
_entity_poly.type
_entity_poly.pdbx_seq_one_letter_code
_entity_poly.pdbx_strand_id
1 'polypeptide(L)'
;MSDAGKTTPDDAGAGGGEPDGNGGNAFQAITSQADFDRAISARLERENAKYADYDALKDKAGKFDAGELAKLDEIEREKLARQDAETKYAELLSKQARFEVASAKGVPVALLNGGTKEELEAQADALLQFAGAANGPRTPQPDPSQGQGGGNGGDSGSTGDWLRDSLNRR
;
A
#
# COMPACT_ATOMS: atom_id res chain seq x y z
N MET A 1 -69.54 -30.68 -56.91
CA MET A 1 -68.73 -29.48 -56.60
C MET A 1 -67.28 -29.93 -56.70
N SER A 2 -66.73 -30.32 -57.84
CA SER A 2 -66.58 -29.56 -59.10
C SER A 2 -65.83 -28.26 -58.86
N ASP A 3 -64.50 -28.29 -58.86
CA ASP A 3 -63.72 -27.88 -60.02
C ASP A 3 -62.24 -28.22 -59.81
N ALA A 4 -61.66 -28.86 -60.82
CA ALA A 4 -60.26 -29.23 -60.92
C ALA A 4 -59.87 -28.94 -62.37
N GLY A 5 -58.79 -28.17 -62.57
CA GLY A 5 -58.11 -28.22 -63.86
C GLY A 5 -57.32 -26.97 -64.27
N LYS A 6 -55.98 -27.13 -64.23
CA LYS A 6 -55.02 -26.84 -65.32
C LYS A 6 -54.75 -25.35 -65.61
N THR A 7 -53.50 -24.90 -65.60
CA THR A 7 -52.60 -24.95 -66.77
C THR A 7 -51.11 -24.83 -66.42
N THR A 8 -50.27 -25.64 -67.06
CA THR A 8 -48.86 -25.33 -67.44
C THR A 8 -48.89 -24.84 -68.91
N PRO A 9 -47.90 -24.04 -69.40
CA PRO A 9 -46.63 -24.59 -69.90
C PRO A 9 -45.38 -23.67 -69.80
N ASP A 10 -44.22 -24.32 -69.85
CA ASP A 10 -42.94 -23.94 -70.48
C ASP A 10 -42.67 -22.46 -70.81
N ASP A 11 -41.61 -21.89 -70.23
CA ASP A 11 -40.74 -20.96 -70.97
C ASP A 11 -39.27 -21.38 -70.81
N ALA A 12 -38.72 -21.82 -71.93
CA ALA A 12 -37.33 -22.20 -72.11
C ALA A 12 -36.47 -20.94 -72.18
N GLY A 13 -35.96 -20.50 -71.03
CA GLY A 13 -34.93 -19.47 -70.95
C GLY A 13 -33.52 -20.05 -71.08
N ALA A 14 -33.16 -20.55 -72.26
CA ALA A 14 -31.77 -20.77 -72.61
C ALA A 14 -31.14 -19.44 -73.03
N GLY A 15 -30.05 -19.04 -72.36
CA GLY A 15 -29.11 -18.07 -72.93
C GLY A 15 -28.48 -17.13 -71.91
N GLY A 16 -27.20 -17.36 -71.62
CA GLY A 16 -26.34 -16.35 -71.01
C GLY A 16 -25.48 -16.83 -69.85
N GLY A 17 -24.89 -18.03 -69.94
CA GLY A 17 -23.83 -18.44 -69.01
C GLY A 17 -22.55 -17.67 -69.34
N GLU A 18 -22.27 -16.61 -68.60
CA GLU A 18 -20.91 -16.08 -68.46
C GLU A 18 -20.09 -17.05 -67.58
N PRO A 19 -18.82 -17.34 -67.95
CA PRO A 19 -18.04 -18.36 -67.27
C PRO A 19 -17.51 -17.78 -65.96
N ASP A 20 -18.20 -18.06 -64.86
CA ASP A 20 -17.70 -17.69 -63.56
C ASP A 20 -16.50 -18.58 -63.22
N GLY A 21 -15.32 -17.99 -63.30
CA GLY A 21 -14.01 -18.61 -63.21
C GLY A 21 -13.66 -19.02 -61.78
N ASN A 22 -14.35 -20.02 -61.25
CA ASN A 22 -13.91 -20.78 -60.09
C ASN A 22 -14.12 -22.28 -60.35
N GLY A 23 -13.07 -22.96 -60.81
CA GLY A 23 -13.01 -24.41 -61.00
C GLY A 23 -13.01 -25.17 -59.66
N GLY A 24 -14.06 -25.01 -58.86
CA GLY A 24 -14.23 -25.63 -57.55
C GLY A 24 -15.36 -26.65 -57.55
N ASN A 25 -15.05 -27.88 -57.94
CA ASN A 25 -15.80 -29.12 -57.72
C ASN A 25 -17.33 -29.06 -57.95
N ALA A 26 -17.76 -29.36 -59.18
CA ALA A 26 -19.15 -29.74 -59.45
C ALA A 26 -19.58 -30.86 -58.49
N PHE A 27 -20.85 -30.83 -58.06
CA PHE A 27 -21.40 -31.83 -57.14
C PHE A 27 -21.19 -33.25 -57.69
N GLN A 28 -20.48 -34.08 -56.93
CA GLN A 28 -20.30 -35.49 -57.23
C GLN A 28 -21.10 -36.33 -56.24
N ALA A 29 -22.05 -37.10 -56.77
CA ALA A 29 -22.84 -38.03 -55.96
C ALA A 29 -21.94 -39.17 -55.45
N ILE A 30 -22.04 -39.47 -54.16
CA ILE A 30 -21.38 -40.62 -53.54
C ILE A 30 -22.15 -41.87 -53.96
N THR A 31 -21.52 -42.73 -54.77
CA THR A 31 -22.15 -43.94 -55.32
C THR A 31 -21.55 -45.24 -54.78
N SER A 32 -20.53 -45.14 -53.92
CA SER A 32 -19.88 -46.27 -53.29
C SER A 32 -19.41 -45.94 -51.86
N GLN A 33 -19.19 -46.99 -51.05
CA GLN A 33 -18.64 -46.84 -49.70
C GLN A 33 -17.24 -46.20 -49.74
N ALA A 34 -16.42 -46.57 -50.72
CA ALA A 34 -15.08 -45.99 -50.88
C ALA A 34 -15.11 -44.48 -51.21
N ASP A 35 -16.14 -44.01 -51.93
CA ASP A 35 -16.33 -42.58 -52.19
C ASP A 35 -16.82 -41.84 -50.94
N PHE A 36 -17.65 -42.49 -50.13
CA PHE A 36 -18.10 -41.97 -48.83
C PHE A 36 -16.92 -41.77 -47.88
N ASP A 37 -16.12 -42.83 -47.66
CA ASP A 37 -14.99 -42.80 -46.73
C ASP A 37 -13.96 -41.76 -47.15
N ARG A 38 -13.71 -41.61 -48.45
CA ARG A 38 -12.82 -40.59 -49.01
C ARG A 38 -13.34 -39.18 -48.76
N ALA A 39 -14.63 -38.93 -49.01
CA ALA A 39 -15.23 -37.61 -48.79
C ALA A 39 -15.20 -37.20 -47.31
N ILE A 40 -15.47 -38.15 -46.39
CA ILE A 40 -15.39 -37.92 -44.95
C ILE A 40 -13.95 -37.70 -44.49
N SER A 41 -13.00 -38.53 -44.94
CA SER A 41 -11.59 -38.38 -44.59
C SER A 41 -11.04 -37.02 -45.04
N ALA A 42 -11.34 -36.62 -46.28
CA ALA A 42 -10.95 -35.31 -46.79
C ALA A 42 -11.59 -34.15 -46.00
N ARG A 43 -12.82 -34.32 -45.49
CA ARG A 43 -13.44 -33.32 -44.63
C ARG A 43 -12.74 -33.26 -43.27
N LEU A 44 -12.47 -34.41 -42.66
CA LEU A 44 -11.80 -34.51 -41.36
C LEU A 44 -10.39 -33.93 -41.40
N GLU A 45 -9.63 -34.21 -42.46
CA GLU A 45 -8.31 -33.60 -42.69
C GLU A 45 -8.39 -32.07 -42.76
N ARG A 46 -9.37 -31.53 -43.51
CA ARG A 46 -9.58 -30.08 -43.57
C ARG A 46 -9.96 -29.49 -42.21
N GLU A 47 -10.77 -30.18 -41.41
CA GLU A 47 -11.12 -29.71 -40.07
C GLU A 47 -9.92 -29.79 -39.11
N ASN A 48 -9.14 -30.88 -39.14
CA ASN A 48 -7.93 -31.01 -38.32
C ASN A 48 -6.87 -29.97 -38.70
N ALA A 49 -6.72 -29.68 -40.00
CA ALA A 49 -5.78 -28.67 -40.49
C ALA A 49 -6.11 -27.25 -40.00
N LYS A 50 -7.40 -26.92 -39.78
CA LYS A 50 -7.80 -25.61 -39.25
C LYS A 50 -7.31 -25.34 -37.83
N TYR A 51 -7.05 -26.39 -37.06
CA TYR A 51 -6.69 -26.31 -35.64
C TYR A 51 -5.31 -26.93 -35.36
N ALA A 52 -4.49 -27.12 -36.40
CA ALA A 52 -3.17 -27.73 -36.26
C ALA A 52 -2.23 -26.92 -35.35
N ASP A 53 -2.49 -25.62 -35.18
CA ASP A 53 -1.74 -24.71 -34.32
C ASP A 53 -2.36 -24.51 -32.92
N TYR A 54 -3.53 -25.09 -32.66
CA TYR A 54 -4.26 -24.88 -31.42
C TYR A 54 -3.44 -25.23 -30.18
N ASP A 55 -2.78 -26.39 -30.17
CA ASP A 55 -1.95 -26.82 -29.04
C ASP A 55 -0.77 -25.87 -28.82
N ALA A 56 -0.14 -25.40 -29.90
CA ALA A 56 0.96 -24.44 -29.82
C ALA A 56 0.50 -23.07 -29.27
N LEU A 57 -0.69 -22.61 -29.68
CA LEU A 57 -1.30 -21.37 -29.16
C LEU A 57 -1.67 -21.51 -27.69
N LYS A 58 -2.24 -22.65 -27.30
CA LYS A 58 -2.59 -22.97 -25.91
C LYS A 58 -1.35 -23.00 -25.03
N ASP A 59 -0.27 -23.64 -25.47
CA ASP A 59 1.00 -23.67 -24.75
C ASP A 59 1.62 -22.28 -24.62
N LYS A 60 1.56 -21.47 -25.68
CA LYS A 60 2.06 -20.09 -25.65
C LYS A 60 1.27 -19.21 -24.69
N ALA A 61 -0.06 -19.35 -24.67
CA ALA A 61 -0.93 -18.65 -23.74
C ALA A 61 -0.61 -19.04 -22.29
N GLY A 62 -0.51 -20.35 -22.01
CA GLY A 62 -0.16 -20.83 -20.67
C GLY A 62 1.21 -20.33 -20.19
N LYS A 63 2.22 -20.32 -21.06
CA LYS A 63 3.55 -19.76 -20.73
C LYS A 63 3.52 -18.25 -20.53
N PHE A 64 2.71 -17.54 -21.30
CA PHE A 64 2.53 -16.09 -21.16
C PHE A 64 1.89 -15.77 -19.80
N ASP A 65 0.77 -16.41 -19.47
CA ASP A 65 0.06 -16.20 -18.21
C ASP A 65 0.95 -16.55 -17.00
N ALA A 66 1.67 -17.68 -17.05
CA ALA A 66 2.63 -18.05 -16.01
C ALA A 66 3.77 -17.02 -15.87
N GLY A 67 4.25 -16.48 -16.99
CA GLY A 67 5.29 -15.45 -17.00
C GLY A 67 4.80 -14.12 -16.44
N GLU A 68 3.56 -13.71 -16.74
CA GLU A 68 2.98 -12.49 -16.19
C GLU A 68 2.75 -12.60 -14.68
N LEU A 69 2.24 -13.74 -14.20
CA LEU A 69 2.12 -14.01 -12.76
C LEU A 69 3.48 -13.94 -12.05
N ALA A 70 4.51 -14.58 -12.61
CA ALA A 70 5.86 -14.53 -12.05
C ALA A 70 6.45 -13.10 -12.02
N LYS A 71 6.17 -12.28 -13.04
CA LYS A 71 6.59 -10.87 -13.06
C LYS A 71 5.86 -10.04 -12.01
N LEU A 72 4.57 -10.25 -11.83
CA LEU A 72 3.80 -9.57 -10.78
C LEU A 72 4.38 -9.88 -9.40
N ASP A 73 4.64 -11.15 -9.11
CA ASP A 73 5.27 -11.59 -7.86
C ASP A 73 6.66 -10.95 -7.65
N GLU A 74 7.47 -10.85 -8.71
CA GLU A 74 8.77 -10.20 -8.65
C GLU A 74 8.66 -8.69 -8.38
N ILE A 75 7.73 -8.01 -9.06
CA ILE A 75 7.48 -6.58 -8.86
C ILE A 75 7.01 -6.31 -7.42
N GLU A 76 6.14 -7.15 -6.87
CA GLU A 76 5.70 -7.03 -5.48
C GLU A 76 6.84 -7.23 -4.49
N ARG A 77 7.69 -8.23 -4.72
CA ARG A 77 8.87 -8.49 -3.89
C ARG A 77 9.86 -7.33 -3.93
N GLU A 78 10.16 -6.82 -5.12
CA GLU A 78 11.07 -5.69 -5.32
C GLU A 78 10.50 -4.42 -4.69
N LYS A 79 9.19 -4.17 -4.81
CA LYS A 79 8.54 -3.03 -4.17
C LYS A 79 8.65 -3.10 -2.64
N LEU A 80 8.43 -4.27 -2.06
CA LEU A 80 8.58 -4.47 -0.61
C LEU A 80 10.04 -4.25 -0.18
N ALA A 81 11.00 -4.84 -0.89
CA ALA A 81 12.42 -4.65 -0.62
C ALA A 81 12.85 -3.19 -0.72
N ARG A 82 12.34 -2.46 -1.73
CA ARG A 82 12.59 -1.04 -1.90
C ARG A 82 11.99 -0.21 -0.76
N GLN A 83 10.75 -0.48 -0.36
CA GLN A 83 10.11 0.21 0.76
C GLN A 83 10.87 -0.02 2.09
N ASP A 84 11.33 -1.24 2.34
CA ASP A 84 12.15 -1.57 3.50
C ASP A 84 13.50 -0.82 3.46
N ALA A 85 14.13 -0.73 2.29
CA ALA A 85 15.38 0.00 2.10
C ALA A 85 15.18 1.51 2.29
N GLU A 86 14.12 2.09 1.73
CA GLU A 86 13.74 3.50 1.89
C GLU A 86 13.48 3.83 3.37
N THR A 87 12.79 2.95 4.10
CA THR A 87 12.51 3.12 5.53
C THR A 87 13.80 3.11 6.35
N LYS A 88 14.67 2.11 6.13
CA LYS A 88 15.97 2.02 6.81
C LYS A 88 16.85 3.22 6.50
N TYR A 89 16.84 3.68 5.25
CA TYR A 89 17.60 4.84 4.83
C TYR A 89 17.10 6.12 5.52
N ALA A 90 15.78 6.34 5.56
CA ALA A 90 15.18 7.46 6.27
C ALA A 90 15.53 7.43 7.77
N GLU A 91 15.46 6.27 8.42
CA GLU A 91 15.86 6.12 9.82
C GLU A 91 17.34 6.47 10.06
N LEU A 92 18.24 6.03 9.17
CA LEU A 92 19.66 6.34 9.27
C LEU A 92 19.92 7.84 9.11
N LEU A 93 19.27 8.48 8.13
CA LEU A 93 19.35 9.93 7.96
C LEU A 93 18.83 10.68 9.19
N SER A 94 17.68 10.29 9.74
CA SER A 94 17.15 10.90 10.96
C SER A 94 18.07 10.70 12.16
N LYS A 95 18.67 9.51 12.31
CA LYS A 95 19.66 9.26 13.38
C LYS A 95 20.88 10.15 13.21
N GLN A 96 21.43 10.26 11.99
CA GLN A 96 22.56 11.13 11.69
C GLN A 96 22.25 12.59 12.02
N ALA A 97 21.11 13.11 11.55
CA ALA A 97 20.69 14.48 11.83
C ALA A 97 20.56 14.76 13.34
N ARG A 98 20.02 13.81 14.11
CA ARG A 98 19.95 13.90 15.58
C ARG A 98 21.34 13.99 16.22
N PHE A 99 22.28 13.16 15.77
CA PHE A 99 23.66 13.21 16.27
C PHE A 99 24.36 14.53 15.93
N GLU A 100 24.17 15.05 14.73
CA GLU A 100 24.74 16.33 14.29
C GLU A 100 24.21 17.49 15.13
N VAL A 101 22.88 17.59 15.30
CA VAL A 101 22.25 18.64 16.11
C VAL A 101 22.63 18.51 17.59
N ALA A 102 22.60 17.30 18.14
CA ALA A 102 23.02 17.03 19.52
C ALA A 102 24.46 17.49 19.78
N SER A 103 25.38 17.15 18.87
CA SER A 103 26.80 17.50 18.98
C SER A 103 27.01 19.01 18.83
N ALA A 104 26.27 19.67 17.92
CA ALA A 104 26.39 21.11 17.68
C ALA A 104 25.83 21.95 18.85
N LYS A 105 24.74 21.51 19.47
CA LYS A 105 24.04 22.25 20.55
C LYS A 105 24.48 21.82 21.96
N GLY A 106 25.21 20.72 22.09
CA GLY A 106 25.65 20.17 23.38
C GLY A 106 24.53 19.51 24.19
N VAL A 107 23.51 18.96 23.52
CA VAL A 107 22.35 18.33 24.14
C VAL A 107 22.44 16.80 23.95
N PRO A 108 22.08 15.96 24.94
CA PRO A 108 22.08 14.51 24.76
C PRO A 108 21.14 14.06 23.63
N VAL A 109 21.66 13.25 22.69
CA VAL A 109 20.90 12.76 21.52
C VAL A 109 19.62 12.01 21.91
N ALA A 110 19.61 11.34 23.06
CA ALA A 110 18.45 10.60 23.56
C ALA A 110 17.22 11.48 23.85
N LEU A 111 17.41 12.80 24.00
CA LEU A 111 16.34 13.76 24.24
C LEU A 111 15.80 14.39 22.94
N LEU A 112 16.49 14.22 21.82
CA LEU A 112 16.10 14.79 20.53
C LEU A 112 15.24 13.80 19.73
N ASN A 113 14.03 14.25 19.40
CA ASN A 113 13.04 13.53 18.63
C ASN A 113 12.51 14.44 17.53
N GLY A 114 12.63 13.99 16.29
CA GLY A 114 12.24 14.78 15.12
C GLY A 114 12.68 14.09 13.85
N GLY A 115 12.02 14.46 12.75
CA GLY A 115 12.33 14.00 11.40
C GLY A 115 13.09 15.05 10.59
N THR A 116 12.95 16.33 10.94
CA THR A 116 13.59 17.45 10.23
C THR A 116 14.65 18.12 11.09
N LYS A 117 15.59 18.80 10.44
CA LYS A 117 16.68 19.50 11.13
C LYS A 117 16.13 20.66 11.97
N GLU A 118 15.15 21.37 11.44
CA GLU A 118 14.50 22.51 12.07
C GLU A 118 13.77 22.11 13.36
N GLU A 119 13.05 20.97 13.35
CA GLU A 119 12.43 20.40 14.54
C GLU A 119 13.48 20.05 15.61
N LEU A 120 14.56 19.40 15.19
CA LEU A 120 15.64 18.98 16.08
C LEU A 120 16.35 20.18 16.71
N GLU A 121 16.63 21.23 15.94
CA GLU A 121 17.25 22.46 16.42
C GLU A 121 16.34 23.21 17.39
N ALA A 122 15.07 23.38 17.04
CA ALA A 122 14.08 24.02 17.91
C ALA A 122 13.92 23.28 19.24
N GLN A 123 13.89 21.94 19.21
CA GLN A 123 13.83 21.14 20.42
C GLN A 123 15.11 21.24 21.25
N ALA A 124 16.28 21.22 20.61
CA ALA A 124 17.55 21.40 21.30
C ALA A 124 17.61 22.76 22.01
N ASP A 125 17.16 23.83 21.35
CA ASP A 125 17.13 25.17 21.93
C ASP A 125 16.13 25.27 23.10
N ALA A 126 14.96 24.63 22.99
CA ALA A 126 14.00 24.55 24.09
C ALA A 126 14.56 23.79 25.30
N LEU A 127 15.30 22.70 25.08
CA LEU A 127 15.97 21.94 26.13
C LEU A 127 17.06 22.75 26.83
N LEU A 128 17.84 23.53 26.09
CA LEU A 128 18.85 24.43 26.65
C LEU A 128 18.22 25.53 27.50
N GLN A 129 17.12 26.13 27.04
CA GLN A 129 16.37 27.13 27.82
C GLN A 129 15.83 26.53 29.13
N PHE A 130 15.24 25.33 29.05
CA PHE A 130 14.73 24.63 30.22
C PHE A 130 15.86 24.29 31.22
N ALA A 131 16.98 23.76 30.73
CA ALA A 131 18.14 23.45 31.57
C ALA A 131 18.75 24.71 32.20
N GLY A 132 18.81 25.82 31.47
CA GLY A 132 19.25 27.12 31.98
C GLY A 132 18.32 27.67 33.07
N ALA A 133 17.00 27.58 32.88
CA ALA A 133 16.01 27.97 33.87
C ALA A 133 16.06 27.09 35.13
N ALA A 134 16.34 25.79 34.98
CA ALA A 134 16.45 24.85 36.10
C ALA A 134 17.71 25.04 36.96
N ASN A 135 18.80 25.53 36.36
CA ASN A 135 20.10 25.76 37.00
C ASN A 135 20.36 27.23 37.39
N GLY A 136 19.42 28.14 37.12
CA GLY A 136 19.54 29.54 37.50
C GLY A 136 19.49 29.76 39.03
N PRO A 137 19.95 30.92 39.54
CA PRO A 137 19.89 31.25 40.96
C PRO A 137 18.44 31.19 41.46
N ARG A 138 18.12 30.20 42.30
CA ARG A 138 16.83 30.16 43.01
C ARG A 138 16.92 31.13 44.18
N THR A 139 16.30 32.30 44.05
CA THR A 139 16.07 33.15 45.23
C THR A 139 15.08 32.41 46.15
N PRO A 140 15.38 32.29 47.45
CA PRO A 140 14.40 31.77 48.41
C PRO A 140 13.13 32.63 48.32
N GLN A 141 11.98 31.97 48.20
CA GLN A 141 10.69 32.68 48.29
C GLN A 141 10.62 33.33 49.69
N PRO A 142 10.27 34.63 49.79
CA PRO A 142 10.03 35.26 51.08
C PRO A 142 8.97 34.46 51.82
N ASP A 143 9.30 34.01 53.02
CA ASP A 143 8.36 33.30 53.89
C ASP A 143 7.22 34.27 54.26
N PRO A 144 5.96 33.96 53.90
CA PRO A 144 4.83 34.85 54.19
C PRO A 144 4.56 35.04 55.70
N SER A 145 5.20 34.25 56.57
CA SER A 145 5.15 34.41 58.03
C SER A 145 6.17 35.42 58.58
N GLN A 146 7.17 35.83 57.79
CA GLN A 146 8.11 36.87 58.18
C GLN A 146 7.46 38.25 58.05
N GLY A 147 6.85 38.71 59.14
CA GLY A 147 6.17 40.01 59.22
C GLY A 147 4.72 39.91 59.67
N GLN A 148 4.18 38.70 59.84
CA GLN A 148 2.91 38.50 60.51
C GLN A 148 3.10 38.77 62.02
N GLY A 149 3.08 40.05 62.37
CA GLY A 149 3.14 40.51 63.75
C GLY A 149 2.10 39.77 64.57
N GLY A 150 2.54 39.19 65.70
CA GLY A 150 1.68 38.61 66.72
C GLY A 150 0.71 39.67 67.25
N GLY A 151 -0.44 39.79 66.58
CA GLY A 151 -1.55 40.64 66.97
C GLY A 151 -2.41 39.95 68.01
N ASN A 152 -2.01 40.15 69.26
CA ASN A 152 -2.66 39.85 70.53
C ASN A 152 -4.21 39.82 70.53
N GLY A 153 -4.79 38.82 71.23
CA GLY A 153 -6.24 38.77 71.45
C GLY A 153 -6.79 37.63 72.32
N GLY A 154 -6.16 37.35 73.47
CA GLY A 154 -6.85 36.84 74.67
C GLY A 154 -7.20 35.35 74.77
N ASP A 155 -6.49 34.62 75.63
CA ASP A 155 -7.12 33.96 76.78
C ASP A 155 -6.05 33.66 77.85
N SER A 156 -6.46 33.91 79.09
CA SER A 156 -5.72 33.69 80.32
C SER A 156 -5.58 32.18 80.56
N GLY A 157 -4.37 31.64 80.50
CA GLY A 157 -4.17 30.25 80.93
C GLY A 157 -2.80 29.67 80.68
N SER A 158 -1.95 29.77 81.69
CA SER A 158 -1.05 28.68 82.11
C SER A 158 -0.15 28.04 81.04
N THR A 159 1.05 28.59 80.82
CA THR A 159 2.28 27.76 80.70
C THR A 159 3.53 28.64 80.74
N GLY A 160 4.38 28.50 81.77
CA GLY A 160 5.81 28.84 81.61
C GLY A 160 6.54 29.62 82.70
N ASP A 161 5.98 29.88 83.89
CA ASP A 161 6.75 30.46 85.01
C ASP A 161 7.44 29.36 85.85
N TRP A 162 8.40 28.65 85.25
CA TRP A 162 9.20 27.61 85.92
C TRP A 162 10.58 28.13 86.38
N LEU A 163 10.94 29.36 86.02
CA LEU A 163 12.27 29.93 86.30
C LEU A 163 12.30 30.81 87.56
N ARG A 164 11.16 31.20 88.14
CA ARG A 164 11.08 31.93 89.42
C ARG A 164 10.96 31.03 90.65
N ASP A 165 10.57 29.77 90.48
CA ASP A 165 10.35 28.83 91.59
C ASP A 165 11.65 28.16 92.11
N SER A 166 12.77 28.27 91.39
CA SER A 166 14.06 27.68 91.79
C SER A 166 14.90 28.54 92.74
N LEU A 167 14.48 29.77 93.03
CA LEU A 167 15.21 30.70 93.90
C LEU A 167 14.57 30.90 95.28
N ASN A 168 13.39 30.33 95.53
CA ASN A 168 12.64 30.53 96.78
C ASN A 168 12.37 29.28 97.61
N ARG A 169 12.98 28.12 97.29
CA ARG A 169 13.03 26.96 98.18
C ARG A 169 14.41 26.85 98.83
N ARG A 170 14.51 27.36 100.05
CA ARG A 170 15.56 27.09 101.03
C ARG A 170 14.90 26.58 102.30
#